data_AF-Q9UL97-F1
#
_entry.id   AF-Q9UL97-F1
#
_cell.length_a   1.000
_cell.length_b   1.000
_cell.length_c   1.000
_cell.angle_alpha   90.00
_cell.angle_beta   90.00
_cell.angle_gamma   90.00
#
_symmetry.space_group_name_H-M   'P 1'
#
loop_
_entity.id
_entity.type
_entity.pdbx_description
1 polymer ?
#
loop_
_entity_poly.entity_id
_entity_poly.type
_entity_poly.pdbx_seq_one_letter_code
_entity_poly.pdbx_strand_id
1 'polypeptide(L)'
;HVACVCEALQEGGNLDRLARFLWSLPQSDLLRGNESLLKARALVAFHQGIYPELYSILESHSFESANHPLLQQLWYKARYTEAERARGRPLGAVDKYRLRRKFPLPRTIWDGEETVYCFKEKSRNALKELYKQNRYPSPAEKRHLAKITGLSLTQVS
;
A
#
# COMPACT_ATOMS: atom_id res chain seq x y z
N HIS A 1 7.12 5.76 -23.46
CA HIS A 1 6.04 6.68 -23.88
C HIS A 1 4.76 6.49 -23.07
N VAL A 2 4.13 5.31 -23.06
CA VAL A 2 2.83 5.08 -22.37
C VAL A 2 2.86 5.35 -20.85
N ALA A 3 3.93 4.95 -20.14
CA ALA A 3 4.09 5.19 -18.70
C ALA A 3 4.11 6.69 -18.35
N CYS A 4 4.88 7.49 -19.09
CA CYS A 4 4.97 8.94 -18.93
C CYS A 4 3.61 9.65 -19.15
N VAL A 5 2.81 9.19 -20.12
CA VAL A 5 1.45 9.71 -20.34
C VAL A 5 0.51 9.34 -19.18
N CYS A 6 0.65 8.13 -18.62
CA CYS A 6 -0.14 7.71 -17.46
C CYS A 6 0.18 8.56 -16.22
N GLU A 7 1.45 8.85 -15.97
CA GLU A 7 1.91 9.68 -14.86
C GLU A 7 1.45 11.14 -15.02
N ALA A 8 1.61 11.72 -16.21
CA ALA A 8 1.14 13.08 -16.49
C ALA A 8 -0.39 13.23 -16.36
N LEU A 9 -1.17 12.23 -16.80
CA LEU A 9 -2.63 12.26 -16.67
C LEU A 9 -3.10 12.01 -15.23
N GLN A 10 -2.33 11.29 -14.42
CA GLN A 10 -2.57 11.12 -12.99
C GLN A 10 -2.32 12.43 -12.24
N GLU A 11 -1.21 13.12 -12.51
CA GLU A 11 -0.88 14.42 -11.92
C GLU A 11 -1.87 15.51 -12.34
N GLY A 12 -2.36 15.46 -13.58
CA GLY A 12 -3.40 16.36 -14.10
C GLY A 12 -4.82 16.07 -13.60
N GLY A 13 -5.03 15.02 -12.80
CA GLY A 13 -6.32 14.69 -12.17
C GLY A 13 -7.45 14.26 -13.12
N ASN A 14 -7.18 14.05 -14.41
CA ASN A 14 -8.21 13.74 -15.40
C ASN A 14 -8.32 12.23 -15.64
N LEU A 15 -8.90 11.52 -14.68
CA LEU A 15 -9.03 10.05 -14.69
C LEU A 15 -9.92 9.55 -15.83
N ASP A 16 -10.87 10.34 -16.33
CA ASP A 16 -11.70 9.98 -17.49
C ASP A 16 -10.92 10.01 -18.81
N ARG A 17 -9.98 10.95 -18.96
CA ARG A 17 -9.03 10.94 -20.09
C ARG A 17 -8.08 9.77 -19.99
N LEU A 18 -7.60 9.45 -18.79
CA LEU A 18 -6.76 8.28 -18.56
C LEU A 18 -7.50 6.98 -18.91
N ALA A 19 -8.76 6.85 -18.51
CA ALA A 19 -9.59 5.70 -18.86
C ALA A 19 -9.71 5.53 -20.38
N ARG A 20 -10.05 6.61 -21.11
CA ARG A 20 -10.13 6.58 -22.58
C ARG A 20 -8.79 6.24 -23.24
N PHE A 21 -7.69 6.78 -22.71
CA PHE A 21 -6.36 6.45 -23.20
C PHE A 21 -6.03 4.97 -23.01
N LEU A 22 -6.26 4.41 -21.82
CA LEU A 22 -6.04 2.99 -21.54
C LEU A 22 -6.90 2.08 -22.44
N TRP A 23 -8.14 2.46 -22.71
CA TRP A 23 -9.02 1.76 -23.66
C TRP A 23 -8.52 1.78 -25.10
N SER A 24 -7.78 2.82 -25.50
CA SER A 24 -7.24 2.95 -26.86
C SER A 24 -5.94 2.18 -27.10
N LEU A 25 -5.33 1.63 -26.03
CA LEU A 25 -4.06 0.90 -26.16
C LEU A 25 -4.28 -0.51 -26.71
N PRO A 26 -3.38 -1.00 -27.58
CA PRO A 26 -3.42 -2.38 -28.04
C PRO A 26 -3.17 -3.35 -26.87
N GLN A 27 -3.78 -4.54 -26.93
CA GLN A 27 -3.68 -5.55 -25.87
C GLN A 27 -2.23 -5.96 -25.56
N SER A 28 -1.34 -5.92 -26.57
CA SER A 28 0.09 -6.17 -26.40
C SER A 28 0.78 -5.17 -25.46
N ASP A 29 0.37 -3.90 -25.46
CA ASP A 29 0.90 -2.89 -24.55
C ASP A 29 0.31 -3.02 -23.15
N LEU A 30 -0.94 -3.51 -23.04
CA LEU A 30 -1.58 -3.84 -21.77
C LEU A 30 -0.92 -5.04 -21.06
N LEU A 31 -0.45 -6.00 -21.85
CA LEU A 31 0.19 -7.23 -21.38
C LEU A 31 1.69 -7.07 -21.09
N ARG A 32 2.31 -5.97 -21.53
CA ARG A 32 3.74 -5.70 -21.28
C ARG A 32 4.09 -5.49 -19.79
N GLY A 33 3.12 -5.59 -18.88
CA GLY A 33 3.38 -5.69 -17.44
C GLY A 33 4.07 -4.48 -16.83
N ASN A 34 3.96 -3.31 -17.48
CA ASN A 34 4.62 -2.10 -17.02
C ASN A 34 3.90 -1.59 -15.77
N GLU A 35 4.62 -1.44 -14.67
CA GLU A 35 4.02 -1.12 -13.37
C GLU A 35 3.20 0.19 -13.40
N SER A 36 3.70 1.23 -14.08
CA SER A 36 2.96 2.50 -14.25
C SER A 36 1.60 2.30 -14.94
N LEU A 37 1.50 1.34 -15.86
CA LEU A 37 0.25 1.02 -16.54
C LEU A 37 -0.71 0.26 -15.62
N LEU A 38 -0.21 -0.73 -14.88
CA LEU A 38 -1.01 -1.47 -13.89
C LEU A 38 -1.54 -0.52 -12.80
N LYS A 39 -0.71 0.40 -12.33
CA LYS A 39 -1.09 1.47 -11.40
C LYS A 39 -2.18 2.37 -12.00
N ALA A 40 -2.04 2.78 -13.25
CA ALA A 40 -3.05 3.58 -13.96
C ALA A 40 -4.38 2.84 -14.09
N ARG A 41 -4.35 1.55 -14.44
CA ARG A 41 -5.55 0.71 -14.52
C ARG A 41 -6.22 0.55 -13.16
N ALA A 42 -5.45 0.30 -12.10
CA ALA A 42 -5.98 0.23 -10.73
C ALA A 42 -6.67 1.53 -10.32
N LEU A 43 -6.07 2.69 -10.63
CA LEU A 43 -6.67 3.99 -10.36
C LEU A 43 -7.98 4.22 -11.13
N VAL A 44 -8.01 3.88 -12.42
CA VAL A 44 -9.21 4.00 -13.25
C VAL A 44 -10.32 3.05 -12.76
N ALA A 45 -9.99 1.80 -12.45
CA ALA A 45 -10.94 0.83 -11.91
C ALA A 45 -11.53 1.32 -10.58
N PHE A 46 -10.70 1.90 -9.70
CA PHE A 46 -11.18 2.53 -8.47
C PHE A 46 -12.13 3.70 -8.73
N HIS A 47 -11.77 4.60 -9.65
CA HIS A 47 -12.58 5.77 -10.01
C HIS A 47 -13.95 5.40 -10.59
N GLN A 48 -13.99 4.37 -11.44
CA GLN A 48 -15.22 3.86 -12.05
C GLN A 48 -16.05 2.98 -11.11
N GLY A 49 -15.54 2.66 -9.91
CA GLY A 49 -16.21 1.77 -8.97
C GLY A 49 -16.18 0.29 -9.38
N ILE A 50 -15.28 -0.09 -10.29
CA ILE A 50 -15.08 -1.47 -10.75
C ILE A 50 -14.08 -2.16 -9.81
N TYR A 51 -14.50 -2.36 -8.56
CA TYR A 51 -13.61 -2.89 -7.52
C TYR A 51 -13.12 -4.32 -7.75
N PRO A 52 -13.87 -5.25 -8.38
CA PRO A 52 -13.35 -6.57 -8.72
C PRO A 52 -12.09 -6.53 -9.61
N GLU A 53 -12.04 -5.60 -10.58
CA GLU A 53 -10.85 -5.42 -11.43
C GLU A 53 -9.69 -4.85 -10.62
N LEU A 54 -9.96 -3.84 -9.76
CA LEU A 54 -8.96 -3.30 -8.85
C LEU A 54 -8.34 -4.41 -8.00
N TYR A 55 -9.14 -5.25 -7.35
CA TYR A 55 -8.63 -6.34 -6.51
C TYR A 55 -7.81 -7.33 -7.32
N SER A 56 -8.28 -7.75 -8.49
CA SER A 56 -7.55 -8.66 -9.38
C SER A 56 -6.17 -8.11 -9.77
N ILE A 57 -6.08 -6.83 -10.16
CA ILE A 57 -4.80 -6.19 -10.50
C ILE A 57 -3.87 -6.20 -9.28
N LEU A 58 -4.37 -5.75 -8.13
CA LEU A 58 -3.58 -5.61 -6.91
C LEU A 58 -3.13 -6.96 -6.36
N GLU A 59 -3.90 -8.03 -6.52
CA GLU A 59 -3.56 -9.37 -6.02
C GLU A 59 -2.62 -10.14 -6.97
N SER A 60 -2.63 -9.83 -8.26
CA SER A 60 -1.95 -10.65 -9.29
C SER A 60 -0.56 -10.16 -9.68
N HIS A 61 -0.20 -8.90 -9.39
CA HIS A 61 1.06 -8.30 -9.83
C HIS A 61 1.79 -7.64 -8.68
N SER A 62 3.09 -7.90 -8.54
CA SER A 62 3.93 -7.22 -7.56
C SER A 62 4.21 -5.79 -8.01
N PHE A 63 4.19 -4.87 -7.04
CA PHE A 63 4.51 -3.46 -7.25
C PHE A 63 5.78 -3.08 -6.49
N GLU A 64 6.48 -2.06 -6.96
CA GLU A 64 7.56 -1.41 -6.25
C GLU A 64 7.06 -0.77 -4.95
N SER A 65 7.92 -0.79 -3.93
CA SER A 65 7.60 -0.26 -2.59
C SER A 65 7.20 1.21 -2.60
N ALA A 66 7.69 1.98 -3.57
CA ALA A 66 7.31 3.39 -3.75
C ALA A 66 5.81 3.57 -4.06
N ASN A 67 5.19 2.60 -4.75
CA ASN A 67 3.78 2.66 -5.12
C ASN A 67 2.86 2.04 -4.04
N HIS A 68 3.39 1.23 -3.11
CA HIS A 68 2.61 0.55 -2.09
C HIS A 68 1.67 1.47 -1.28
N PRO A 69 2.10 2.65 -0.76
CA PRO A 69 1.22 3.48 0.06
C PRO A 69 -0.07 3.90 -0.67
N LEU A 70 0.05 4.26 -1.96
CA LEU A 70 -1.10 4.63 -2.79
C LEU A 70 -2.02 3.43 -3.02
N LEU A 71 -1.47 2.28 -3.40
CA LEU A 71 -2.24 1.09 -3.73
C LEU A 71 -2.95 0.50 -2.51
N GLN A 72 -2.30 0.53 -1.34
CA GLN A 72 -2.91 0.16 -0.06
C GLN A 72 -4.09 1.07 0.31
N GLN A 73 -3.96 2.38 0.05
CA GLN A 73 -5.08 3.31 0.24
C GLN A 73 -6.26 2.99 -0.68
N LEU A 74 -6.02 2.69 -1.96
CA LEU A 74 -7.08 2.30 -2.90
C LEU A 74 -7.79 1.03 -2.45
N TRP A 75 -7.03 0.00 -2.06
CA TRP A 75 -7.55 -1.25 -1.54
C TRP A 75 -8.54 -1.02 -0.39
N TYR A 76 -8.12 -0.28 0.64
CA TYR A 76 -8.98 -0.05 1.80
C TYR A 76 -10.15 0.87 1.48
N LYS A 77 -9.95 1.94 0.71
CA LYS A 77 -11.05 2.83 0.31
C LYS A 77 -12.12 2.05 -0.47
N ALA A 78 -11.73 1.18 -1.39
CA ALA A 78 -12.67 0.37 -2.16
C ALA A 78 -13.51 -0.53 -1.24
N ARG A 79 -12.85 -1.27 -0.33
CA ARG A 79 -13.54 -2.12 0.66
C ARG A 79 -14.47 -1.34 1.59
N TYR A 80 -14.07 -0.13 1.99
CA TYR A 80 -14.91 0.74 2.80
C TYR A 80 -16.13 1.22 2.01
N THR A 81 -15.95 1.69 0.79
CA THR A 81 -17.05 2.17 -0.07
C THR A 81 -18.07 1.05 -0.35
N GLU A 82 -17.61 -0.17 -0.66
CA GLU A 82 -18.51 -1.32 -0.85
C GLU A 82 -19.33 -1.61 0.41
N ALA A 83 -18.69 -1.59 1.58
CA ALA A 83 -19.35 -1.87 2.85
C ALA A 83 -20.28 -0.72 3.29
N GLU A 84 -19.94 0.54 3.03
CA GLU A 84 -20.82 1.69 3.25
C GLU A 84 -22.07 1.58 2.39
N ARG A 85 -21.89 1.29 1.09
CA ARG A 85 -22.99 1.09 0.14
C ARG A 85 -23.89 -0.06 0.57
N ALA A 86 -23.32 -1.21 0.95
CA ALA A 86 -24.10 -2.37 1.38
C ALA A 86 -24.87 -2.12 2.69
N ARG A 87 -24.38 -1.24 3.57
CA ARG A 87 -25.02 -0.93 4.86
C ARG A 87 -25.94 0.28 4.83
N GLY A 88 -25.86 1.11 3.80
CA GLY A 88 -26.60 2.36 3.71
C GLY A 88 -26.20 3.42 4.76
N ARG A 89 -25.02 3.28 5.38
CA ARG A 89 -24.52 4.24 6.38
C ARG A 89 -22.99 4.35 6.36
N PRO A 90 -22.42 5.47 6.82
CA PRO A 90 -20.97 5.61 6.99
C PRO A 90 -20.38 4.58 7.96
N LEU A 91 -19.13 4.17 7.72
CA LEU A 91 -18.41 3.25 8.60
C LEU A 91 -17.71 4.01 9.73
N GLY A 92 -17.93 3.53 10.96
CA GLY A 92 -17.16 3.96 12.13
C GLY A 92 -15.75 3.34 12.16
N ALA A 93 -14.93 3.77 13.12
CA ALA A 93 -13.57 3.27 13.29
C ALA A 93 -13.51 1.74 13.50
N VAL A 94 -14.45 1.20 14.28
CA VAL A 94 -14.56 -0.24 14.57
C VAL A 94 -14.91 -1.03 13.31
N ASP A 95 -15.81 -0.51 12.48
CA ASP A 95 -16.20 -1.14 11.23
C ASP A 95 -15.02 -1.21 10.26
N LYS A 96 -14.28 -0.10 10.12
CA LYS A 96 -13.06 -0.03 9.31
C LYS A 96 -12.00 -1.01 9.83
N TYR A 97 -11.80 -1.11 11.14
CA TYR A 97 -10.90 -2.10 11.74
C TYR A 97 -11.29 -3.54 11.39
N ARG A 98 -12.58 -3.89 11.51
CA ARG A 98 -13.08 -5.23 11.15
C ARG A 98 -12.84 -5.54 9.68
N LEU A 99 -13.05 -4.57 8.79
CA LEU A 99 -12.79 -4.74 7.36
C LEU A 99 -11.30 -4.94 7.05
N ARG A 100 -10.40 -4.19 7.69
CA ARG A 100 -8.95 -4.40 7.52
C ARG A 100 -8.50 -5.79 7.94
N ARG A 101 -9.11 -6.36 8.98
CA ARG A 101 -8.85 -7.74 9.41
C ARG A 101 -9.46 -8.79 8.49
N LYS A 102 -10.66 -8.53 7.97
CA LYS A 102 -11.35 -9.44 7.05
C LYS A 102 -10.68 -9.47 5.67
N PHE A 103 -10.16 -8.32 5.23
CA PHE A 103 -9.53 -8.13 3.92
C PHE A 103 -8.13 -7.51 4.11
N PRO A 104 -7.15 -8.31 4.56
CA PRO A 104 -5.78 -7.84 4.70
C PRO A 104 -5.20 -7.42 3.34
N LEU A 105 -4.10 -6.66 3.36
CA LEU A 105 -3.40 -6.27 2.14
C LEU A 105 -2.79 -7.50 1.46
N PRO A 106 -2.87 -7.62 0.13
CA PRO A 106 -2.17 -8.67 -0.58
C PRO A 106 -0.65 -8.43 -0.56
N ARG A 107 0.14 -9.51 -0.56
CA ARG A 107 1.63 -9.48 -0.45
C ARG A 107 2.31 -8.73 -1.61
N THR A 108 1.60 -8.56 -2.70
CA THR A 108 1.98 -7.81 -3.90
C THR A 108 2.11 -6.30 -3.68
N ILE A 109 1.37 -5.74 -2.71
CA ILE A 109 1.40 -4.32 -2.32
C ILE A 109 1.75 -4.13 -0.86
N TRP A 110 2.28 -5.17 -0.21
CA TRP A 110 2.64 -5.14 1.20
C TRP A 110 3.84 -6.07 1.43
N ASP A 111 4.89 -5.52 2.04
CA ASP A 111 6.15 -6.21 2.36
C ASP A 111 6.01 -7.32 3.41
N GLY A 112 4.82 -7.53 3.96
CA GLY A 112 4.53 -8.60 4.91
C GLY A 112 5.08 -8.35 6.31
N GLU A 113 5.68 -7.18 6.56
CA GLU A 113 6.15 -6.82 7.90
C GLU A 113 4.98 -6.33 8.75
N GLU A 114 4.49 -7.20 9.64
CA GLU A 114 3.41 -6.86 10.55
C GLU A 114 3.85 -5.75 11.51
N THR A 115 3.23 -4.59 11.41
CA THR A 115 3.49 -3.46 12.33
C THR A 115 2.57 -3.57 13.55
N VAL A 116 3.17 -3.84 14.70
CA VAL A 116 2.50 -3.85 16.01
C VAL A 116 3.01 -2.61 16.74
N TYR A 117 2.09 -1.74 17.19
CA TYR A 117 2.42 -0.43 17.78
C TYR A 117 3.35 0.43 16.92
N CYS A 118 3.13 0.46 15.60
CA CYS A 118 3.95 1.21 14.62
C CYS A 118 5.39 0.71 14.42
N PHE A 119 5.80 -0.39 15.06
CA PHE A 119 7.13 -0.97 14.86
C PHE A 119 7.09 -2.14 13.89
N LYS A 120 7.98 -2.15 12.89
CA LYS A 120 8.21 -3.32 12.01
C LYS A 120 8.73 -4.50 12.83
N GLU A 121 8.35 -5.72 12.45
CA GLU A 121 8.76 -6.94 13.16
C GLU A 121 10.27 -7.08 13.28
N LYS A 122 11.02 -6.77 12.22
CA LYS A 122 12.49 -6.75 12.26
C LYS A 122 13.05 -5.80 13.31
N SER A 123 12.50 -4.58 13.39
CA SER A 123 12.89 -3.60 14.41
C SER A 123 12.56 -4.13 15.81
N ARG A 124 11.39 -4.75 16.02
CA ARG A 124 11.03 -5.38 17.30
C ARG A 124 11.98 -6.52 17.68
N ASN A 125 12.37 -7.37 16.74
CA ASN A 125 13.27 -8.49 17.00
C ASN A 125 14.69 -8.01 17.32
N ALA A 126 15.20 -7.01 16.59
CA ALA A 126 16.49 -6.39 16.89
C ALA A 126 16.50 -5.73 18.28
N LEU A 127 15.42 -5.03 18.65
CA LEU A 127 15.24 -4.48 20.00
C LEU A 127 15.25 -5.60 21.05
N LYS A 128 14.46 -6.68 20.85
CA LYS A 128 14.38 -7.81 21.79
C LYS A 128 15.72 -8.51 21.99
N GLU A 129 16.47 -8.79 20.92
CA GLU A 129 17.76 -9.45 21.02
C GLU A 129 18.79 -8.60 21.76
N LEU A 130 18.84 -7.28 21.50
CA LEU A 130 19.74 -6.40 22.25
C LEU A 130 19.36 -6.33 23.73
N TYR A 131 18.08 -6.15 24.07
CA TYR A 131 17.63 -6.06 25.47
C TYR A 131 17.78 -7.39 26.24
N LYS A 132 17.84 -8.53 25.55
CA LYS A 132 18.23 -9.81 26.16
C LYS A 132 19.71 -9.83 26.55
N GLN A 133 20.59 -9.25 25.74
CA GLN A 133 22.04 -9.23 25.96
C GLN A 133 22.47 -8.13 26.93
N ASN A 134 21.88 -6.93 26.81
CA ASN A 134 22.16 -5.79 27.65
C ASN A 134 20.86 -5.04 27.97
N ARG A 135 20.41 -5.12 29.23
CA ARG A 135 19.15 -4.53 29.68
C ARG A 135 19.19 -2.99 29.77
N TYR A 136 20.39 -2.41 29.76
CA TYR A 136 20.63 -0.97 29.86
C TYR A 136 21.67 -0.53 28.82
N PRO A 137 21.28 -0.45 27.53
CA PRO A 137 22.19 -0.04 26.48
C PRO A 137 22.64 1.41 26.68
N SER A 138 23.94 1.64 26.50
CA SER A 138 24.58 2.95 26.51
C SER A 138 24.04 3.85 25.39
N PRO A 139 24.22 5.18 25.50
CA PRO A 139 23.80 6.10 24.43
C PRO A 139 24.41 5.79 23.05
N ALA A 140 25.60 5.18 23.00
CA ALA A 140 26.23 4.75 21.75
C ALA A 140 25.54 3.52 21.15
N GLU A 141 25.20 2.53 21.97
CA GLU A 141 24.45 1.34 21.55
C GLU A 141 23.04 1.72 21.08
N LYS A 142 22.35 2.64 21.78
CA LYS A 142 21.05 3.18 21.34
C LYS A 142 21.15 3.86 19.96
N ARG A 143 22.21 4.64 19.71
CA ARG A 143 22.47 5.26 18.38
C ARG A 143 22.72 4.22 17.29
N HIS A 144 23.48 3.17 17.59
CA HIS A 144 23.73 2.08 16.65
C HIS A 144 22.44 1.34 16.31
N LEU A 145 21.60 1.07 17.31
CA LEU A 145 20.33 0.36 17.15
C LEU A 145 19.31 1.18 16.35
N ALA A 146 19.23 2.49 16.59
CA ALA A 146 18.44 3.41 15.76
C ALA A 146 18.84 3.33 14.27
N LYS A 147 20.15 3.29 13.99
CA LYS A 147 20.68 3.16 12.62
C LYS A 147 20.32 1.83 11.96
N ILE A 148 20.40 0.72 12.69
CA ILE A 148 20.10 -0.62 12.16
C ILE A 148 18.59 -0.82 11.97
N THR A 149 17.78 -0.31 12.90
CA THR A 149 16.33 -0.56 12.91
C THR A 149 15.53 0.48 12.12
N GLY A 150 16.17 1.58 11.69
CA GLY A 150 15.51 2.72 11.05
C GLY A 150 14.60 3.53 11.99
N LEU A 151 14.68 3.27 13.30
CA LEU A 151 13.90 3.97 14.33
C LEU A 151 14.61 5.24 14.80
N SER A 152 13.85 6.21 15.30
CA SER A 152 14.42 7.37 15.97
C SER A 152 15.05 6.99 17.31
N LEU A 153 16.00 7.80 17.80
CA LEU A 153 16.61 7.58 19.11
C LEU A 153 15.56 7.57 20.24
N THR A 154 14.50 8.38 20.11
CA THR A 154 13.37 8.42 21.04
C THR A 154 12.51 7.16 21.01
N GLN A 155 12.39 6.50 19.85
CA GLN A 155 11.69 5.22 19.70
C GLN A 155 12.47 4.02 20.25
N VAL A 156 13.81 4.14 20.32
CA VAL A 156 14.73 3.13 20.87
C VAL A 156 14.90 3.25 22.39
N SER A 157 14.58 4.41 22.95
CA SER A 157 14.96 4.81 24.32
C SER A 157 14.22 4.08 25.41
#